data_AF-K1TH00-F1
#
_entry.id   AF-K1TH00-F1
#
_cell.length_a   1.000
_cell.length_b   1.000
_cell.length_c   1.000
_cell.angle_alpha   90.00
_cell.angle_beta   90.00
_cell.angle_gamma   90.00
#
_symmetry.space_group_name_H-M   'P 1'
#
loop_
_entity.id
_entity.type
_entity.pdbx_description
1 polymer ?
#
loop_
_entity_poly.entity_id
_entity_poly.type
_entity_poly.pdbx_seq_one_letter_code
_entity_poly.pdbx_strand_id
1 'polypeptide(L)'
;KALNPEHPKMRGSHENGDVFFQHREACNTAYNELPAIVEKYMKKVNEKLGTNYDLFNYYGAPDAERVIVAMGSINDVAEEVIDYLTAKGEKVGLVKVRLYRPWVSEAF
;
A
#
# COMPACT_ATOMS: atom_id res chain seq x y z
N LYS A 1 -24.15 -1.89 -0.18
CA LYS A 1 -25.59 -1.78 0.17
C LYS A 1 -25.80 -2.42 1.56
N ALA A 2 -26.61 -1.82 2.42
CA ALA A 2 -26.86 -2.28 3.79
C ALA A 2 -28.00 -3.32 3.85
N LEU A 3 -28.13 -4.04 4.98
CA LEU A 3 -29.32 -4.84 5.28
C LEU A 3 -30.50 -3.90 5.53
N ASN A 4 -31.66 -4.18 4.95
CA ASN A 4 -32.88 -3.44 5.19
C ASN A 4 -34.08 -4.34 4.87
N PRO A 5 -35.08 -4.43 5.76
CA PRO A 5 -36.29 -5.24 5.54
C PRO A 5 -37.15 -4.77 4.36
N GLU A 6 -37.15 -3.47 4.04
CA GLU A 6 -37.90 -2.90 2.90
C GLU A 6 -37.23 -3.21 1.55
N HIS A 7 -35.97 -3.65 1.57
CA HIS A 7 -35.25 -4.11 0.37
C HIS A 7 -34.32 -5.29 0.71
N PRO A 8 -34.88 -6.47 1.03
CA PRO A 8 -34.16 -7.57 1.65
C PRO A 8 -33.18 -8.24 0.68
N LYS A 9 -32.10 -8.78 1.24
CA LYS A 9 -31.03 -9.52 0.53
C LYS A 9 -30.52 -10.66 1.42
N MET A 10 -30.26 -11.82 0.82
CA MET A 10 -29.55 -12.93 1.47
C MET A 10 -28.03 -12.73 1.31
N ARG A 11 -27.25 -12.99 2.36
CA ARG A 11 -25.78 -12.95 2.38
C ARG A 11 -25.24 -14.02 3.34
N GLY A 12 -24.08 -14.60 3.04
CA GLY A 12 -23.41 -15.58 3.92
C GLY A 12 -24.03 -16.97 3.89
N SER A 13 -24.54 -17.41 2.73
CA SER A 13 -24.99 -18.79 2.51
C SER A 13 -23.85 -19.80 2.63
N HIS A 14 -24.20 -21.05 2.94
CA HIS A 14 -23.32 -22.19 2.71
C HIS A 14 -23.25 -22.50 1.21
N GLU A 15 -22.04 -22.74 0.70
CA GLU A 15 -21.77 -23.06 -0.71
C GLU A 15 -20.96 -24.35 -0.80
N ASN A 16 -21.31 -25.22 -1.74
CA ASN A 16 -20.56 -26.43 -2.03
C ASN A 16 -19.44 -26.14 -3.06
N GLY A 17 -18.62 -27.15 -3.35
CA GLY A 17 -17.48 -27.02 -4.26
C GLY A 17 -17.81 -26.75 -5.73
N ASP A 18 -19.09 -26.82 -6.11
CA ASP A 18 -19.59 -26.53 -7.46
C ASP A 18 -19.54 -25.03 -7.81
N VAL A 19 -19.71 -24.14 -6.82
CA VAL A 19 -19.79 -22.68 -7.04
C VAL A 19 -18.84 -21.84 -6.18
N PHE A 20 -18.32 -22.40 -5.09
CA PHE A 20 -17.54 -21.63 -4.12
C PHE A 20 -16.30 -20.96 -4.73
N PHE A 21 -15.60 -21.64 -5.65
CA PHE A 21 -14.39 -21.08 -6.25
C PHE A 21 -14.71 -19.86 -7.13
N GLN A 22 -15.71 -19.98 -8.00
CA GLN A 22 -16.15 -18.91 -8.90
C GLN A 22 -16.64 -17.69 -8.10
N HIS A 23 -17.36 -17.93 -7.01
CA HIS A 23 -17.80 -16.85 -6.12
C HIS A 23 -16.62 -16.18 -5.40
N ARG A 24 -15.61 -16.96 -4.96
CA ARG A 24 -14.41 -16.41 -4.30
C ARG A 24 -13.59 -15.50 -5.21
N GLU A 25 -13.45 -15.86 -6.49
CA GLU A 25 -12.73 -15.07 -7.50
C GLU A 25 -13.53 -13.86 -8.00
N ALA A 26 -14.85 -13.83 -7.81
CA ALA A 26 -15.70 -12.72 -8.23
C ALA A 26 -15.34 -11.39 -7.55
N CYS A 27 -14.60 -11.40 -6.43
CA CYS A 27 -14.12 -10.18 -5.77
C CYS A 27 -12.81 -9.62 -6.36
N ASN A 28 -12.14 -10.31 -7.28
CA ASN A 28 -10.79 -9.94 -7.74
C ASN A 28 -10.71 -8.52 -8.27
N THR A 29 -11.71 -8.07 -9.05
CA THR A 29 -11.76 -6.71 -9.58
C THR A 29 -11.66 -5.65 -8.47
N ALA A 30 -12.30 -5.87 -7.32
CA ALA A 30 -12.23 -4.92 -6.21
C ALA A 30 -10.81 -4.82 -5.61
N TYR A 31 -10.05 -5.92 -5.59
CA TYR A 31 -8.66 -5.91 -5.15
C TYR A 31 -7.73 -5.29 -6.21
N ASN A 32 -7.97 -5.58 -7.49
CA ASN A 32 -7.19 -5.04 -8.60
C ASN A 32 -7.33 -3.52 -8.74
N GLU A 33 -8.52 -2.98 -8.47
CA GLU A 33 -8.80 -1.54 -8.56
C GLU A 33 -8.36 -0.76 -7.30
N LEU A 34 -8.15 -1.45 -6.17
CA LEU A 34 -7.87 -0.80 -4.88
C LEU A 34 -6.61 0.09 -4.89
N PRO A 35 -5.46 -0.30 -5.48
CA PRO A 35 -4.27 0.54 -5.52
C PRO A 35 -4.51 1.92 -6.13
N ALA A 36 -5.14 1.98 -7.30
CA ALA A 36 -5.42 3.23 -7.99
C ALA A 36 -6.36 4.14 -7.18
N ILE A 37 -7.27 3.55 -6.40
CA ILE A 37 -8.14 4.29 -5.46
C ILE A 37 -7.28 4.88 -4.33
N VAL A 38 -6.37 4.10 -3.75
CA VAL A 38 -5.46 4.57 -2.69
C VAL A 38 -4.59 5.72 -3.18
N GLU A 39 -3.91 5.55 -4.31
CA GLU A 39 -3.07 6.60 -4.93
C GLU A 39 -3.86 7.87 -5.21
N LYS A 40 -5.06 7.74 -5.76
CA LYS A 40 -5.96 8.89 -6.01
C LYS A 40 -6.22 9.69 -4.73
N TYR A 41 -6.44 9.04 -3.60
CA TYR A 41 -6.69 9.73 -2.34
C TYR A 41 -5.40 10.23 -1.68
N MET A 42 -4.28 9.51 -1.79
CA MET A 42 -2.96 10.01 -1.39
C MET A 42 -2.62 11.31 -2.12
N LYS A 43 -2.85 11.36 -3.44
CA LYS A 43 -2.66 12.58 -4.24
C LYS A 43 -3.51 13.75 -3.74
N LYS A 44 -4.78 13.52 -3.40
CA LYS A 44 -5.65 14.56 -2.82
C LYS A 44 -5.13 15.07 -1.47
N VAL A 45 -4.59 14.18 -0.64
CA VAL A 45 -3.97 14.55 0.64
C VAL A 45 -2.71 15.38 0.40
N ASN A 46 -1.87 14.93 -0.52
CA ASN A 46 -0.65 15.62 -0.94
C ASN A 46 -0.93 17.04 -1.45
N GLU A 47 -1.93 17.21 -2.32
CA GLU A 47 -2.36 18.53 -2.82
C GLU A 47 -2.83 19.46 -1.70
N LYS A 48 -3.45 18.93 -0.65
CA LYS A 48 -3.98 19.71 0.47
C LYS A 48 -2.94 20.06 1.53
N LEU A 49 -2.02 19.14 1.82
CA LEU A 49 -1.08 19.24 2.95
C LEU A 49 0.36 19.51 2.52
N GLY A 50 0.66 19.48 1.21
CA GLY A 50 2.04 19.57 0.72
C GLY A 50 2.88 18.32 1.01
N THR A 51 2.25 17.18 1.27
CA THR A 51 2.93 15.90 1.49
C THR A 51 3.22 15.18 0.16
N ASN A 52 3.92 14.04 0.20
CA ASN A 52 4.30 13.26 -0.98
C ASN A 52 4.07 11.74 -0.82
N TYR A 53 2.98 11.34 -0.17
CA TYR A 53 2.64 9.93 -0.02
C TYR A 53 2.46 9.23 -1.36
N ASP A 54 3.00 8.02 -1.45
CA ASP A 54 2.79 7.08 -2.54
C ASP A 54 2.65 5.65 -1.95
N LEU A 55 2.33 4.63 -2.75
CA LEU A 55 2.23 3.24 -2.29
C LEU A 55 3.52 2.77 -1.62
N PHE A 56 4.65 3.21 -2.19
CA PHE A 56 6.00 3.04 -1.70
C PHE A 56 6.77 4.34 -1.88
N ASN A 57 7.50 4.79 -0.86
CA ASN A 57 8.35 5.97 -0.98
C ASN A 57 9.82 5.58 -0.78
N TYR A 58 10.69 6.01 -1.70
CA TYR A 58 12.14 5.91 -1.50
C TYR A 58 12.68 7.10 -0.70
N TYR A 59 13.70 6.86 0.12
CA TYR A 59 14.47 7.88 0.83
C TYR A 59 15.94 7.47 0.94
N GLY A 60 16.85 8.43 0.77
CA GLY A 60 18.30 8.21 0.85
C GLY A 60 19.04 8.52 -0.44
N ALA A 61 20.26 8.01 -0.57
CA ALA A 61 21.12 8.30 -1.71
C ALA A 61 20.51 7.81 -3.04
N PRO A 62 20.47 8.62 -4.12
CA PRO A 62 19.98 8.17 -5.43
C PRO A 62 20.78 6.99 -6.01
N ASP A 63 22.04 6.85 -5.59
CA ASP A 63 22.97 5.79 -5.97
C ASP A 63 23.25 4.80 -4.81
N ALA A 64 22.29 4.60 -3.91
CA ALA A 64 22.44 3.68 -2.79
C ALA A 64 22.80 2.26 -3.24
N GLU A 65 23.81 1.68 -2.59
CA GLU A 65 24.25 0.29 -2.82
C GLU A 65 23.62 -0.67 -1.81
N ARG A 66 23.10 -0.13 -0.70
CA ARG A 66 22.43 -0.88 0.37
C ARG A 66 21.11 -0.21 0.72
N VAL A 67 20.02 -0.92 0.47
CA VAL A 67 18.66 -0.43 0.71
C VAL A 67 17.94 -1.36 1.68
N ILE A 68 17.32 -0.79 2.71
CA ILE A 68 16.40 -1.53 3.57
C ILE A 68 14.95 -1.29 3.13
N VAL A 69 14.08 -2.26 3.37
CA VAL A 69 12.64 -2.14 3.14
C VAL A 69 11.94 -2.24 4.48
N ALA A 70 11.16 -1.22 4.85
CA ALA A 70 10.56 -1.16 6.17
C ALA A 70 9.16 -0.55 6.16
N MET A 71 8.40 -0.81 7.24
CA MET A 71 7.01 -0.40 7.40
C MET A 71 6.74 0.05 8.84
N GLY A 72 5.92 1.08 9.01
CA GLY A 72 5.59 1.63 10.32
C GLY A 72 6.62 2.64 10.83
N SER A 73 6.69 2.81 12.15
CA SER A 73 7.47 3.88 12.82
C SER A 73 8.98 3.76 12.68
N ILE A 74 9.50 2.58 12.34
CA ILE A 74 10.94 2.39 12.09
C ILE A 74 11.44 3.26 10.93
N ASN A 75 10.57 3.69 10.02
CA ASN A 75 10.93 4.55 8.90
C ASN A 75 11.54 5.88 9.39
N ASP A 76 10.95 6.51 10.40
CA ASP A 76 11.41 7.82 10.89
C ASP A 76 12.82 7.72 11.50
N VAL A 77 13.08 6.66 12.26
CA VAL A 77 14.40 6.38 12.85
C VAL A 77 15.42 6.01 11.77
N ALA A 78 15.01 5.24 10.77
CA ALA A 78 15.87 4.85 9.66
C ALA A 78 16.27 6.06 8.79
N GLU A 79 15.36 7.01 8.56
CA GLU A 79 15.64 8.25 7.84
C GLU A 79 16.72 9.07 8.54
N GLU A 80 16.59 9.27 9.86
CA GLU A 80 17.59 9.99 10.66
C GLU A 80 18.98 9.35 10.56
N VAL A 81 19.05 8.02 10.60
CA VAL A 81 20.31 7.27 10.46
C VAL A 81 20.84 7.33 9.02
N ILE A 82 19.96 7.29 8.01
CA ILE A 82 20.34 7.44 6.60
C ILE A 82 20.95 8.81 6.36
N ASP A 83 20.40 9.88 6.93
CA ASP A 83 20.95 11.23 6.82
C ASP A 83 22.36 11.30 7.43
N TYR A 84 22.54 10.73 8.62
CA TYR A 84 23.84 10.64 9.28
C TYR A 84 24.89 9.90 8.44
N LEU A 85 24.51 8.77 7.85
CA LEU A 85 25.42 7.95 7.05
C LEU A 85 25.71 8.59 5.69
N THR A 86 24.70 9.15 5.03
CA THR A 86 24.84 9.83 3.73
C THR A 86 25.74 11.05 3.85
N ALA A 87 25.66 11.81 4.95
CA ALA A 87 26.57 12.91 5.25
C ALA A 87 28.05 12.48 5.39
N LYS A 88 28.31 11.18 5.60
CA LYS A 88 29.65 10.57 5.64
C LYS A 88 30.08 9.92 4.32
N GLY A 89 29.29 10.05 3.27
CA GLY A 89 29.56 9.47 1.95
C GLY A 89 29.12 8.02 1.81
N GLU A 90 28.36 7.48 2.77
CA GLU A 90 27.78 6.15 2.66
C GLU A 90 26.59 6.16 1.69
N LYS A 91 26.50 5.12 0.86
CA LYS A 91 25.46 4.97 -0.16
C LYS A 91 24.34 4.07 0.35
N VAL A 92 23.47 4.63 1.19
CA VAL A 92 22.37 3.90 1.84
C VAL A 92 21.00 4.48 1.53
N GLY A 93 19.97 3.63 1.55
CA GLY A 93 18.59 4.03 1.28
C GLY A 93 17.54 3.19 2.01
N LEU A 94 16.29 3.63 1.90
CA LEU A 94 15.11 3.05 2.51
C LEU A 94 13.94 3.09 1.52
N VAL A 95 13.25 1.97 1.36
CA VAL A 95 11.90 1.92 0.79
C VAL A 95 10.88 1.83 1.92
N LYS A 96 10.04 2.86 2.04
CA LYS A 96 8.96 2.95 3.01
C LYS A 96 7.70 2.32 2.42
N VAL A 97 7.26 1.20 2.97
CA VAL A 97 6.01 0.54 2.56
C VAL A 97 4.81 1.28 3.17
N ARG A 98 3.90 1.79 2.33
CA ARG A 98 2.67 2.46 2.77
C ARG A 98 1.43 1.59 2.55
N LEU A 99 1.30 1.00 1.35
CA LEU A 99 0.27 0.01 1.07
C LEU A 99 0.87 -1.40 1.08
N TYR A 100 0.74 -2.10 2.20
CA TYR A 100 1.22 -3.48 2.30
C TYR A 100 0.35 -4.47 1.51
N ARG A 101 -0.98 -4.26 1.47
CA ARG A 101 -1.92 -5.12 0.73
C ARG A 101 -3.02 -4.30 0.06
N PRO A 102 -3.35 -4.62 -1.21
CA PRO A 102 -2.63 -5.52 -2.11
C PRO A 102 -1.21 -5.03 -2.40
N TRP A 103 -0.29 -5.97 -2.60
CA TRP A 103 1.10 -5.64 -2.92
C TRP A 103 1.20 -5.34 -4.42
N VAL A 104 1.72 -4.17 -4.77
CA VAL A 104 1.84 -3.72 -6.17
C VAL A 104 3.30 -3.76 -6.57
N SER A 105 3.74 -4.88 -7.14
CA SER A 105 5.15 -5.08 -7.51
C SER A 105 5.66 -4.09 -8.55
N GLU A 106 4.80 -3.55 -9.41
CA GLU A 106 5.18 -2.54 -10.42
C GLU A 106 5.49 -1.17 -9.80
N ALA A 107 4.92 -0.87 -8.63
CA ALA A 107 5.12 0.40 -7.92
C ALA A 107 6.22 0.33 -6.85
N PHE A 108 6.72 -0.87 -6.56
CA PHE A 108 7.81 -1.11 -5.61
C PHE A 108 9.17 -0.99 -6.30
#